data_AF-A0A7C1XXP1-F1
#
_entry.id   AF-A0A7C1XXP1-F1
#
_cell.length_a   1.000
_cell.length_b   1.000
_cell.length_c   1.000
_cell.angle_alpha   90.00
_cell.angle_beta   90.00
_cell.angle_gamma   90.00
#
_symmetry.space_group_name_H-M   'P 1'
#
loop_
_entity.id
_entity.type
_entity.pdbx_description
1 polymer ?
#
loop_
_entity_poly.entity_id
_entity_poly.type
_entity_poly.pdbx_seq_one_letter_code
_entity_poly.pdbx_strand_id
1 'polypeptide(L)'
;MPLVANTDLPTFERLKQEGETILPRDAALQQEIRELHIGLLNMMPDAALAATERQFFRLVGESNQIAQFYMHPFTLEALERSPKAREHIERYYESFDDIRDQGLDALIITGANVVGPRLADQPFWEPLIEVMEWAYENVTSTLCSCLATHAVMEFRYGQQRRPLGFKRWGVYPHRVVERRHPL
;
A
#
# COMPACT_ATOMS: atom_id res chain seq x y z
N MET A 1 -17.87 7.74 -1.76
CA MET A 1 -18.80 7.42 -2.86
C MET A 1 -19.26 8.73 -3.48
N PRO A 2 -19.15 8.91 -4.81
CA PRO A 2 -19.49 10.17 -5.43
C PRO A 2 -20.99 10.44 -5.46
N LEU A 3 -21.39 11.71 -5.41
CA LEU A 3 -22.75 12.13 -5.75
C LEU A 3 -22.85 12.33 -7.26
N VAL A 4 -23.98 11.98 -7.85
CA VAL A 4 -24.27 12.30 -9.25
C VAL A 4 -25.00 13.64 -9.31
N ALA A 5 -24.47 14.57 -10.09
CA ALA A 5 -25.13 15.83 -10.43
C ALA A 5 -26.34 15.55 -11.33
N ASN A 6 -27.43 15.11 -10.72
CA ASN A 6 -28.64 14.68 -11.42
C ASN A 6 -29.42 15.87 -12.01
N THR A 7 -29.09 17.10 -11.62
CA THR A 7 -29.67 18.35 -12.12
C THR A 7 -28.60 19.45 -12.09
N ASP A 8 -28.90 20.60 -12.69
CA ASP A 8 -28.03 21.79 -12.66
C ASP A 8 -28.10 22.57 -11.32
N LEU A 9 -28.35 21.88 -10.20
CA LEU A 9 -28.45 22.50 -8.89
C LEU A 9 -27.07 23.08 -8.48
N PRO A 10 -26.94 24.40 -8.23
CA PRO A 10 -25.65 25.03 -7.93
C PRO A 10 -24.91 24.46 -6.71
N THR A 11 -25.64 23.78 -5.82
CA THR A 11 -25.07 23.06 -4.66
C THR A 11 -24.02 22.03 -5.08
N PHE A 12 -24.17 21.37 -6.23
CA PHE A 12 -23.17 20.41 -6.72
C PHE A 12 -21.81 21.06 -6.95
N GLU A 13 -21.77 22.23 -7.60
CA GLU A 13 -20.51 22.99 -7.79
C GLU A 13 -19.94 23.49 -6.46
N ARG A 14 -20.80 23.90 -5.52
CA ARG A 14 -20.36 24.30 -4.17
C ARG A 14 -19.68 23.15 -3.43
N LEU A 15 -20.30 21.96 -3.41
CA LEU A 15 -19.76 20.76 -2.76
C LEU A 15 -18.44 20.32 -3.41
N LYS A 16 -18.35 20.38 -4.75
CA LYS A 16 -17.12 20.11 -5.49
C LYS A 16 -15.97 21.05 -5.07
N GLN A 17 -16.25 22.33 -4.84
CA GLN A 17 -15.27 23.29 -4.33
C GLN A 17 -14.88 23.05 -2.86
N GLU A 18 -15.75 22.38 -2.09
CA GLU A 18 -15.49 21.95 -0.71
C GLU A 18 -14.71 20.63 -0.64
N GLY A 19 -14.51 19.95 -1.77
CA GLY A 19 -13.72 18.71 -1.88
C GLY A 19 -14.54 17.44 -2.07
N GLU A 20 -15.87 17.55 -2.17
CA GLU A 20 -16.72 16.39 -2.44
C GLU A 20 -16.54 15.88 -3.87
N THR A 21 -16.57 14.55 -4.03
CA THR A 21 -16.50 13.94 -5.36
C THR A 21 -17.89 13.98 -6.01
N ILE A 22 -18.05 14.84 -7.02
CA ILE A 22 -19.30 14.98 -7.77
C ILE A 22 -19.09 14.50 -9.22
N LEU A 23 -19.90 13.54 -9.66
CA LEU A 23 -19.90 13.01 -11.02
C LEU A 23 -20.96 13.69 -11.89
N PRO A 24 -20.63 14.09 -13.13
CA PRO A 24 -21.63 14.41 -14.15
C PRO A 24 -22.53 13.21 -14.45
N ARG A 25 -23.80 13.47 -14.80
CA ARG A 25 -24.79 12.41 -15.10
C ARG A 25 -24.30 11.42 -16.17
N ASP A 26 -23.75 11.92 -17.27
CA ASP A 26 -23.30 11.06 -18.38
C ASP A 26 -22.13 10.16 -17.98
N ALA A 27 -21.23 10.66 -17.14
CA ALA A 27 -20.11 9.86 -16.61
C ALA A 27 -20.60 8.77 -15.67
N ALA A 28 -21.65 9.03 -14.87
CA ALA A 28 -22.23 8.04 -13.96
C ALA A 28 -22.87 6.85 -14.71
N LEU A 29 -23.42 7.08 -15.89
CA LEU A 29 -24.03 6.03 -16.72
C LEU A 29 -23.01 5.10 -17.41
N GLN A 30 -21.76 5.52 -17.50
CA GLN A 30 -20.69 4.81 -18.20
C GLN A 30 -19.68 4.17 -17.24
N GLN A 31 -19.95 4.17 -15.93
CA GLN A 31 -19.00 3.59 -14.98
C GLN A 31 -18.95 2.07 -15.10
N GLU A 32 -17.78 1.58 -15.50
CA GLU A 32 -17.42 0.17 -15.40
C GLU A 32 -16.52 -0.01 -14.18
N ILE A 33 -17.07 -0.65 -13.15
CA ILE A 33 -16.31 -0.99 -11.93
C ILE A 33 -15.87 -2.44 -12.08
N ARG A 34 -14.61 -2.63 -12.48
CA ARG A 34 -13.95 -3.94 -12.46
C ARG A 34 -13.38 -4.26 -11.08
N GLU A 35 -13.00 -5.51 -10.90
CA GLU A 35 -12.17 -5.96 -9.80
C GLU A 35 -10.82 -5.22 -9.75
N LEU A 36 -10.29 -5.07 -8.54
CA LEU A 36 -8.99 -4.45 -8.28
C LEU A 36 -8.05 -5.46 -7.63
N HIS A 37 -6.85 -5.59 -8.18
CA HIS A 37 -5.80 -6.50 -7.72
C HIS A 37 -4.79 -5.75 -6.85
N ILE A 38 -4.71 -6.14 -5.57
CA ILE A 38 -3.93 -5.45 -4.56
C ILE A 38 -2.85 -6.37 -4.01
N GLY A 39 -1.59 -6.04 -4.30
CA GLY A 39 -0.44 -6.74 -3.74
C GLY A 39 -0.18 -6.34 -2.30
N LEU A 40 0.17 -7.30 -1.45
CA LEU A 40 0.70 -7.06 -0.11
C LEU A 40 2.09 -7.70 0.00
N LEU A 41 3.13 -6.88 -0.18
CA LEU A 41 4.50 -7.27 0.13
C LEU A 41 4.71 -7.25 1.64
N ASN A 42 4.52 -8.40 2.28
CA ASN A 42 4.58 -8.54 3.74
C ASN A 42 5.99 -8.92 4.21
N MET A 43 6.72 -7.93 4.68
CA MET A 43 8.06 -8.07 5.26
C MET A 43 8.06 -8.06 6.80
N MET A 44 6.87 -8.13 7.42
CA MET A 44 6.76 -8.15 8.88
C MET A 44 7.31 -9.47 9.45
N PRO A 45 7.87 -9.47 10.67
CA PRO A 45 8.42 -10.67 11.30
C PRO A 45 7.33 -11.72 11.58
N ASP A 46 7.76 -12.96 11.80
CA ASP A 46 6.89 -14.12 12.02
C ASP A 46 5.79 -13.89 13.08
N ALA A 47 6.14 -13.22 14.18
CA ALA A 47 5.18 -12.91 15.25
C ALA A 47 4.05 -11.95 14.83
N ALA A 48 4.25 -11.19 13.75
CA ALA A 48 3.30 -10.20 13.23
C ALA A 48 2.69 -10.59 11.88
N LEU A 49 3.20 -11.61 11.18
CA LEU A 49 2.82 -11.97 9.81
C LEU A 49 1.29 -11.99 9.60
N ALA A 50 0.60 -12.88 10.34
CA ALA A 50 -0.85 -13.03 10.23
C ALA A 50 -1.64 -11.83 10.79
N ALA A 51 -1.07 -11.11 11.77
CA ALA A 51 -1.70 -9.90 12.30
C ALA A 51 -1.70 -8.79 11.25
N THR A 52 -0.60 -8.65 10.51
CA THR A 52 -0.44 -7.68 9.42
C THR A 52 -1.39 -7.96 8.27
N GLU A 53 -1.54 -9.23 7.86
CA GLU A 53 -2.56 -9.65 6.88
C GLU A 53 -3.96 -9.14 7.29
N ARG A 54 -4.41 -9.50 8.50
CA ARG A 54 -5.73 -9.09 9.00
C ARG A 54 -5.90 -7.58 9.09
N GLN A 55 -4.86 -6.85 9.46
CA GLN A 55 -4.90 -5.39 9.58
C GLN A 55 -5.10 -4.73 8.22
N PHE A 56 -4.30 -5.10 7.22
CA PHE A 56 -4.42 -4.52 5.89
C PHE A 56 -5.67 -5.00 5.16
N PHE A 57 -6.00 -6.28 5.22
CA PHE A 57 -7.17 -6.82 4.52
C PHE A 57 -8.47 -6.19 5.03
N ARG A 58 -8.56 -5.93 6.35
CA ARG A 58 -9.69 -5.19 6.92
C ARG A 58 -9.80 -3.78 6.37
N LEU A 59 -8.69 -3.04 6.32
CA LEU A 59 -8.70 -1.65 5.83
C LEU A 59 -9.02 -1.57 4.34
N VAL A 60 -8.47 -2.48 3.53
CA VAL A 60 -8.77 -2.55 2.09
C VAL A 60 -10.22 -2.94 1.87
N GLY A 61 -10.73 -3.94 2.59
CA GLY A 61 -12.12 -4.38 2.48
C GLY A 61 -13.15 -3.29 2.83
N GLU A 62 -12.81 -2.37 3.73
CA GLU A 62 -13.67 -1.23 4.09
C GLU A 62 -13.49 0.00 3.16
N SER A 63 -12.58 -0.05 2.19
CA SER A 63 -12.22 1.12 1.37
C SER A 63 -13.26 1.47 0.30
N ASN A 64 -13.90 0.47 -0.31
CA ASN A 64 -14.93 0.65 -1.31
C ASN A 64 -15.89 -0.55 -1.31
N GLN A 65 -17.18 -0.32 -1.05
CA GLN A 65 -18.17 -1.39 -0.95
C GLN A 65 -18.71 -1.87 -2.31
N ILE A 66 -18.34 -1.23 -3.42
CA ILE A 66 -18.78 -1.62 -4.77
C ILE A 66 -17.71 -2.45 -5.48
N ALA A 67 -16.44 -2.04 -5.39
CA ALA A 67 -15.35 -2.74 -6.04
C ALA A 67 -15.05 -4.07 -5.33
N GLN A 68 -14.72 -5.10 -6.10
CA GLN A 68 -14.18 -6.36 -5.58
C GLN A 68 -12.67 -6.25 -5.50
N PHE A 69 -12.09 -6.59 -4.34
CA PHE A 69 -10.65 -6.54 -4.14
C PHE A 69 -10.07 -7.95 -4.06
N TYR A 70 -9.11 -8.24 -4.93
CA TYR A 70 -8.33 -9.46 -4.92
C TYR A 70 -7.01 -9.17 -4.20
N MET A 71 -6.81 -9.82 -3.06
CA MET A 71 -5.61 -9.61 -2.23
C MET A 71 -4.56 -10.65 -2.59
N HIS A 72 -3.37 -10.19 -2.97
CA HIS A 72 -2.25 -11.01 -3.39
C HIS A 72 -1.08 -10.86 -2.41
N PRO A 73 -1.03 -11.65 -1.32
CA PRO A 73 0.08 -11.60 -0.38
C PRO A 73 1.33 -12.28 -0.97
N PHE A 74 2.46 -11.60 -0.89
CA PHE A 74 3.77 -12.16 -1.25
C PHE A 74 4.86 -11.63 -0.30
N THR A 75 6.04 -12.24 -0.34
CA THR A 75 7.16 -11.88 0.53
C THR A 75 8.49 -12.07 -0.20
N LEU A 76 9.59 -11.63 0.43
CA LEU A 76 10.93 -11.77 -0.12
C LEU A 76 11.60 -13.03 0.45
N GLU A 77 12.14 -13.87 -0.43
CA GLU A 77 12.86 -15.09 -0.04
C GLU A 77 14.09 -14.81 0.84
N ALA A 78 14.70 -13.64 0.69
CA ALA A 78 15.86 -13.21 1.48
C ALA A 78 15.55 -12.97 2.96
N LEU A 79 14.27 -12.93 3.35
CA LEU A 79 13.87 -12.79 4.75
C LEU A 79 13.91 -14.14 5.45
N GLU A 80 14.71 -14.24 6.52
CA GLU A 80 14.74 -15.45 7.34
C GLU A 80 13.39 -15.69 8.04
N ARG A 81 12.86 -16.92 7.88
CA ARG A 81 11.58 -17.37 8.45
C ARG A 81 11.74 -18.63 9.28
N SER A 82 10.99 -18.74 10.36
CA SER A 82 10.82 -19.99 11.12
C SER A 82 10.10 -21.05 10.26
N PRO A 83 10.24 -22.36 10.59
CA PRO A 83 9.57 -23.42 9.84
C PRO A 83 8.05 -23.23 9.71
N LYS A 84 7.39 -22.78 10.79
CA LYS A 84 5.95 -22.50 10.80
C LYS A 84 5.58 -21.34 9.88
N ALA A 85 6.40 -20.29 9.84
CA ALA A 85 6.14 -19.16 8.95
C ALA A 85 6.35 -19.55 7.47
N ARG A 86 7.36 -20.38 7.17
CA ARG A 86 7.57 -20.92 5.81
C ARG A 86 6.39 -21.74 5.34
N GLU A 87 5.89 -22.67 6.17
CA GLU A 87 4.71 -23.47 5.84
C GLU A 87 3.48 -22.60 5.53
N HIS A 88 3.28 -21.52 6.29
CA HIS A 88 2.21 -20.55 6.03
C HIS A 88 2.42 -19.82 4.70
N ILE A 89 3.64 -19.34 4.42
CA ILE A 89 3.98 -18.64 3.19
C ILE A 89 3.81 -19.58 1.98
N GLU A 90 4.41 -20.76 2.01
CA GLU A 90 4.34 -21.76 0.93
C GLU A 90 2.89 -22.14 0.58
N ARG A 91 1.98 -22.11 1.57
CA ARG A 91 0.59 -22.49 1.36
C ARG A 91 -0.31 -21.35 0.88
N TYR A 92 -0.01 -20.11 1.24
CA TYR A 92 -0.95 -19.00 1.11
C TYR A 92 -0.40 -17.77 0.37
N TYR A 93 0.90 -17.71 0.10
CA TYR A 93 1.54 -16.57 -0.56
C TYR A 93 1.87 -16.91 -2.01
N GLU A 94 1.82 -15.90 -2.87
CA GLU A 94 2.20 -15.98 -4.28
C GLU A 94 3.69 -15.67 -4.45
N SER A 95 4.28 -16.17 -5.53
CA SER A 95 5.64 -15.79 -5.92
C SER A 95 5.66 -14.39 -6.53
N PHE A 96 6.80 -13.70 -6.44
CA PHE A 96 6.90 -12.39 -7.10
C PHE A 96 6.75 -12.52 -8.63
N ASP A 97 7.19 -13.62 -9.23
CA ASP A 97 7.02 -13.90 -10.66
C ASP A 97 5.55 -13.96 -11.05
N ASP A 98 4.72 -14.69 -10.29
CA ASP A 98 3.28 -14.77 -10.53
C ASP A 98 2.61 -13.40 -10.41
N ILE A 99 3.07 -12.56 -9.48
CA ILE A 99 2.58 -11.18 -9.29
C ILE A 99 2.93 -10.32 -10.51
N ARG A 100 4.14 -10.45 -11.06
CA ARG A 100 4.57 -9.69 -12.25
C ARG A 100 3.73 -10.06 -13.46
N ASP A 101 3.44 -11.35 -13.63
CA ASP A 101 2.66 -11.86 -14.76
C ASP A 101 1.18 -11.46 -14.68
N GLN A 102 0.59 -11.46 -13.47
CA GLN A 102 -0.81 -11.05 -13.25
C GLN A 102 -0.99 -9.53 -13.32
N GLY A 103 0.00 -8.77 -12.86
CA GLY A 103 -0.09 -7.31 -12.69
C GLY A 103 -0.90 -6.92 -11.45
N LEU A 104 -0.73 -5.66 -11.01
CA LEU A 104 -1.43 -5.12 -9.84
C LEU A 104 -1.94 -3.70 -10.09
N ASP A 105 -3.10 -3.39 -9.53
CA ASP A 105 -3.62 -2.03 -9.49
C ASP A 105 -2.95 -1.19 -8.40
N ALA A 106 -2.72 -1.81 -7.24
CA ALA A 106 -2.00 -1.18 -6.15
C ALA A 106 -1.10 -2.16 -5.42
N LEU A 107 -0.04 -1.64 -4.81
CA LEU A 107 0.91 -2.40 -4.02
C LEU A 107 1.05 -1.78 -2.63
N ILE A 108 0.89 -2.60 -1.59
CA ILE A 108 1.18 -2.23 -0.20
C ILE A 108 2.49 -2.90 0.20
N ILE A 109 3.45 -2.09 0.63
CA ILE A 109 4.74 -2.57 1.14
C ILE A 109 4.80 -2.30 2.63
N THR A 110 4.90 -3.36 3.42
CA THR A 110 4.89 -3.23 4.88
C THR A 110 6.23 -2.71 5.41
N GLY A 111 6.26 -2.36 6.70
CA GLY A 111 7.53 -2.23 7.39
C GLY A 111 8.28 -3.57 7.47
N ALA A 112 9.55 -3.49 7.86
CA ALA A 112 10.39 -4.63 8.23
C ALA A 112 11.14 -4.29 9.53
N ASN A 113 11.62 -5.34 10.22
CA ASN A 113 12.61 -5.16 11.26
C ASN A 113 13.98 -5.00 10.61
N VAL A 114 14.76 -4.02 11.06
CA VAL A 114 16.14 -3.83 10.61
C VAL A 114 17.13 -4.06 11.73
N VAL A 115 18.27 -4.62 11.36
CA VAL A 115 19.41 -4.77 12.25
C VAL A 115 20.46 -3.73 11.86
N GLY A 116 20.68 -2.74 12.72
CA GLY A 116 21.69 -1.70 12.48
C GLY A 116 21.20 -0.47 11.70
N PRO A 117 22.11 0.46 11.37
CA PRO A 117 21.74 1.78 10.90
C PRO A 117 21.42 1.85 9.40
N ARG A 118 22.14 1.08 8.56
CA ARG A 118 22.05 1.16 7.09
C ARG A 118 21.03 0.17 6.54
N LEU A 119 20.14 0.67 5.67
CA LEU A 119 19.18 -0.15 4.96
C LEU A 119 19.84 -0.98 3.86
N ALA A 120 20.85 -0.43 3.20
CA ALA A 120 21.64 -1.12 2.18
C ALA A 120 22.37 -2.38 2.67
N ASP A 121 22.56 -2.54 3.98
CA ASP A 121 23.18 -3.75 4.56
C ASP A 121 22.15 -4.86 4.86
N GLN A 122 20.85 -4.59 4.68
CA GLN A 122 19.81 -5.55 5.02
C GLN A 122 19.63 -6.59 3.91
N PRO A 123 19.31 -7.85 4.25
CA PRO A 123 19.15 -8.91 3.26
C PRO A 123 17.99 -8.65 2.28
N PHE A 124 16.99 -7.88 2.71
CA PHE A 124 15.85 -7.51 1.85
C PHE A 124 16.14 -6.35 0.91
N TRP A 125 17.30 -5.68 0.99
CA TRP A 125 17.54 -4.43 0.27
C TRP A 125 17.45 -4.58 -1.25
N GLU A 126 18.27 -5.46 -1.84
CA GLU A 126 18.29 -5.68 -3.30
C GLU A 126 16.94 -6.25 -3.79
N PRO A 127 16.33 -7.28 -3.16
CA PRO A 127 15.03 -7.78 -3.61
C PRO A 127 13.90 -6.75 -3.46
N LEU A 128 13.94 -5.89 -2.44
CA LEU A 128 12.96 -4.81 -2.29
C LEU A 128 13.10 -3.77 -3.40
N ILE A 129 14.34 -3.46 -3.80
CA ILE A 129 14.60 -2.55 -4.93
C ILE A 129 14.01 -3.13 -6.22
N GLU A 130 14.21 -4.42 -6.49
CA GLU A 130 13.64 -5.09 -7.66
C GLU A 130 12.11 -4.94 -7.70
N VAL A 131 11.42 -5.21 -6.57
CA VAL A 131 9.97 -5.03 -6.47
C VAL A 131 9.57 -3.57 -6.69
N MET A 132 10.33 -2.63 -6.14
CA MET A 132 10.07 -1.20 -6.27
C MET A 132 10.22 -0.70 -7.69
N GLU A 133 11.28 -1.08 -8.39
CA GLU A 133 11.52 -0.72 -9.79
C GLU A 133 10.40 -1.26 -10.69
N TRP A 134 10.03 -2.54 -10.51
CA TRP A 134 8.89 -3.11 -11.21
C TRP A 134 7.59 -2.35 -10.90
N ALA A 135 7.33 -2.04 -9.63
CA ALA A 135 6.11 -1.35 -9.22
C ALA A 135 5.99 0.06 -9.81
N TYR A 136 7.11 0.77 -10.00
CA TYR A 136 7.12 2.09 -10.64
C TYR A 136 6.64 2.07 -12.09
N GLU A 137 6.90 0.98 -12.80
CA GLU A 137 6.54 0.84 -14.21
C GLU A 137 5.17 0.17 -14.40
N ASN A 138 4.75 -0.68 -13.45
CA ASN A 138 3.64 -1.61 -13.65
C ASN A 138 2.45 -1.41 -12.69
N VAL A 139 2.61 -0.64 -11.61
CA VAL A 139 1.57 -0.50 -10.57
C VAL A 139 1.10 0.95 -10.47
N THR A 140 -0.22 1.16 -10.51
CA THR A 140 -0.79 2.51 -10.53
C THR A 140 -0.52 3.29 -9.24
N SER A 141 -0.58 2.61 -8.08
CA SER A 141 -0.34 3.24 -6.79
C SER A 141 0.38 2.33 -5.82
N THR A 142 1.47 2.81 -5.21
CA THR A 142 2.24 2.07 -4.20
C THR A 142 2.20 2.78 -2.85
N LEU A 143 1.69 2.08 -1.83
CA LEU A 143 1.66 2.53 -0.44
C LEU A 143 2.83 1.91 0.34
N CYS A 144 3.76 2.76 0.77
CA CYS A 144 4.88 2.35 1.60
C CYS A 144 4.60 2.62 3.08
N SER A 145 4.64 1.58 3.92
CA SER A 145 4.43 1.69 5.36
C SER A 145 5.75 1.67 6.14
N CYS A 146 5.92 2.64 7.04
CA CYS A 146 7.01 2.71 8.01
C CYS A 146 8.41 2.61 7.37
N LEU A 147 9.10 1.48 7.52
CA LEU A 147 10.44 1.29 7.01
C LEU A 147 10.50 1.31 5.48
N ALA A 148 9.48 0.79 4.80
CA ALA A 148 9.42 0.82 3.34
C ALA A 148 9.57 2.25 2.82
N THR A 149 8.93 3.22 3.47
CA THR A 149 9.08 4.64 3.12
C THR A 149 10.54 5.09 3.18
N HIS A 150 11.28 4.68 4.22
CA HIS A 150 12.70 5.02 4.32
C HIS A 150 13.54 4.36 3.22
N ALA A 151 13.25 3.10 2.88
CA ALA A 151 13.97 2.40 1.81
C ALA A 151 13.76 3.09 0.46
N VAL A 152 12.51 3.44 0.13
CA VAL A 152 12.18 4.17 -1.12
C VAL A 152 12.83 5.56 -1.14
N MET A 153 12.79 6.28 -0.02
CA MET A 153 13.42 7.60 0.08
C MET A 153 14.94 7.53 -0.13
N GLU A 154 15.61 6.53 0.43
CA GLU A 154 17.04 6.32 0.26
C GLU A 154 17.39 5.87 -1.16
N PHE A 155 16.73 4.83 -1.67
CA PHE A 155 16.98 4.27 -2.99
C PHE A 155 16.69 5.28 -4.11
N ARG A 156 15.50 5.89 -4.12
CA ARG A 156 15.05 6.70 -5.26
C ARG A 156 15.53 8.15 -5.19
N TYR A 157 15.67 8.69 -3.99
CA TYR A 157 15.93 10.12 -3.77
C TYR A 157 17.24 10.40 -3.03
N GLY A 158 18.03 9.37 -2.71
CA GLY A 158 19.28 9.50 -1.96
C GLY A 158 19.08 10.00 -0.52
N GLN A 159 17.85 9.94 0.01
CA GLN A 159 17.51 10.49 1.31
C GLN A 159 17.65 9.43 2.41
N GLN A 160 18.82 9.39 3.04
CA GLN A 160 19.09 8.48 4.14
C GLN A 160 18.27 8.82 5.38
N ARG A 161 17.81 7.76 6.06
CA ARG A 161 17.09 7.89 7.33
C ARG A 161 17.99 8.48 8.43
N ARG A 162 17.40 9.25 9.34
CA ARG A 162 18.09 9.85 10.48
C ARG A 162 17.61 9.22 11.79
N PRO A 163 18.50 8.72 12.66
CA PRO A 163 18.11 8.17 13.94
C PRO A 163 17.60 9.26 14.88
N LEU A 164 16.53 8.96 15.64
CA LEU A 164 15.97 9.88 16.64
C LEU A 164 16.68 9.83 18.01
N GLY A 165 17.62 8.90 18.21
CA GLY A 165 18.30 8.69 19.50
C GLY A 165 17.46 7.94 20.56
N PHE A 166 16.14 7.86 20.37
CA PHE A 166 15.22 7.08 21.21
C PHE A 166 14.09 6.48 20.36
N LYS A 167 13.42 5.45 20.90
CA LYS A 167 12.28 4.82 20.22
C LYS A 167 11.06 5.73 20.33
N ARG A 168 10.52 6.17 19.18
CA ARG A 168 9.22 6.86 19.13
C ARG A 168 8.11 5.81 19.21
N TRP A 169 7.36 5.82 20.30
CA TRP A 169 6.32 4.83 20.59
C TRP A 169 5.14 5.47 21.32
N GLY A 170 3.94 5.32 20.75
CA GLY A 170 2.70 5.89 21.28
C GLY A 170 1.71 6.24 20.17
N VAL A 171 0.62 6.91 20.56
CA VAL A 171 -0.37 7.50 19.66
C VAL A 171 -0.16 9.01 19.65
N TYR A 172 -0.09 9.62 18.46
CA TYR A 172 0.27 11.04 18.32
C TYR A 172 -0.80 11.82 17.55
N PRO A 173 -1.08 13.08 17.94
CA PRO A 173 -1.97 13.94 17.19
C PRO A 173 -1.32 14.34 15.86
N HIS A 174 -2.13 14.37 14.80
CA HIS A 174 -1.76 14.84 13.46
C HIS A 174 -2.77 15.88 12.98
N ARG A 175 -2.37 16.73 12.02
CA ARG A 175 -3.26 17.70 11.37
C ARG A 175 -3.11 17.63 9.85
N VAL A 176 -4.22 17.75 9.14
CA VAL A 176 -4.24 17.86 7.68
C VAL A 176 -3.66 19.22 7.28
N VAL A 177 -2.65 19.22 6.41
CA VAL A 177 -1.99 20.45 5.93
C VAL A 177 -2.44 20.86 4.53
N GLU A 178 -2.91 19.91 3.72
CA GLU A 178 -3.48 20.15 2.40
C GLU A 178 -4.85 19.48 2.34
N ARG A 179 -5.93 20.28 2.32
CA ARG A 179 -7.31 19.76 2.39
C ARG A 179 -7.85 19.33 1.04
N ARG A 180 -7.23 19.76 -0.06
CA ARG A 180 -7.64 19.39 -1.42
C ARG A 180 -6.95 18.13 -1.92
N HIS A 181 -5.97 17.63 -1.18
CA HIS A 181 -5.32 16.38 -1.52
C HIS A 181 -6.28 15.21 -1.26
N PRO A 182 -6.37 14.22 -2.18
CA PRO A 182 -7.34 13.12 -2.05
C PRO A 182 -6.99 12.05 -1.00
N LEU A 183 -5.77 12.08 -0.44
CA LEU A 183 -5.34 11.34 0.77
C LEU A 183 -5.32 12.29 1.96
#